data_AF-A0A914R8Z2-F1
#
_entry.id   AF-A0A914R8Z2-F1
#
_cell.length_a   1.000
_cell.length_b   1.000
_cell.length_c   1.000
_cell.angle_alpha   90.00
_cell.angle_beta   90.00
_cell.angle_gamma   90.00
#
_symmetry.space_group_name_H-M   'P 1'
#
loop_
_entity.id
_entity.type
_entity.pdbx_description
1 polymer ?
#
loop_
_entity_poly.entity_id
_entity_poly.type
_entity_poly.pdbx_seq_one_letter_code
_entity_poly.pdbx_strand_id
1 'polypeptide(L)'
;LKIRENADPEKKRSYSLLHRVCKYGDDLLDVYPLRAWRAYMERNPTQCVCVTLSIWFILQLAFAYMEFGFVFFIFSLLMAVILNLGQREPDEPSPYSVFNPNCERLLGTLTAEHFERDLLGRNVPMP
;
A
#
# COMPACT_ATOMS: atom_id res chain seq x y z
N LEU A 1 4.45 5.01 25.08
CA LEU A 1 5.92 4.93 24.88
C LEU A 1 6.64 3.76 25.55
N LYS A 2 6.03 3.01 26.50
CA LYS A 2 6.69 1.92 27.26
C LYS A 2 6.24 0.49 26.87
N ILE A 3 5.62 0.33 25.71
CA ILE A 3 5.03 -0.96 25.25
C ILE A 3 5.89 -1.62 24.16
N ARG A 4 6.86 -0.89 23.59
CA ARG A 4 7.81 -1.41 22.58
C ARG A 4 8.85 -2.39 23.14
N GLU A 5 8.90 -2.60 24.46
CA GLU A 5 9.99 -3.34 25.11
C GLU A 5 9.70 -4.83 25.25
N ASN A 6 8.43 -5.26 25.36
CA ASN A 6 8.06 -6.65 25.70
C ASN A 6 7.53 -7.49 24.52
N ALA A 7 7.82 -7.10 23.28
CA ALA A 7 7.52 -7.94 22.12
C ALA A 7 8.56 -9.07 22.02
N ASP A 8 8.08 -10.32 21.97
CA ASP A 8 8.87 -11.53 21.73
C ASP A 8 9.95 -11.28 20.65
N PRO A 9 11.26 -11.51 20.96
CA PRO A 9 12.37 -11.16 20.07
C PRO A 9 12.25 -11.76 18.67
N GLU A 10 11.65 -12.95 18.52
CA GLU A 10 11.36 -13.56 17.22
C GLU A 10 10.38 -12.73 16.40
N LYS A 11 9.26 -12.33 17.01
CA LYS A 11 8.28 -11.44 16.38
C LYS A 11 8.92 -10.10 16.02
N LYS A 12 9.68 -9.50 16.94
CA LYS A 12 10.34 -8.21 16.73
C LYS A 12 11.31 -8.25 15.53
N ARG A 13 12.05 -9.35 15.38
CA ARG A 13 12.91 -9.61 14.23
C ARG A 13 12.09 -9.78 12.95
N SER A 14 11.02 -10.57 12.99
CA SER A 14 10.11 -10.79 11.84
C SER A 14 9.49 -9.47 11.34
N TYR A 15 8.91 -8.65 12.22
CA TYR A 15 8.39 -7.34 11.84
C TYR A 15 9.47 -6.42 11.27
N SER A 16 10.69 -6.48 11.81
CA SER A 16 11.82 -5.68 11.29
C SER A 16 12.28 -6.13 9.91
N LEU A 17 12.17 -7.43 9.59
CA LEU A 17 12.51 -7.98 8.28
C LEU A 17 11.42 -7.66 7.27
N LEU A 18 10.15 -7.85 7.63
CA LEU A 18 9.00 -7.49 6.80
C LEU A 18 9.02 -6.00 6.46
N HIS A 19 9.23 -5.14 7.46
CA HIS A 19 9.35 -3.70 7.23
C HIS A 19 10.54 -3.36 6.32
N ARG A 20 11.69 -4.04 6.45
CA ARG A 20 12.82 -3.85 5.53
C ARG A 20 12.48 -4.30 4.11
N VAL A 21 11.85 -5.45 3.94
CA VAL A 21 11.46 -5.99 2.63
C VAL A 21 10.43 -5.07 1.96
N CYS A 22 9.38 -4.66 2.69
CA CYS A 22 8.39 -3.71 2.20
C CYS A 22 9.01 -2.36 1.83
N LYS A 23 9.85 -1.79 2.72
CA LYS A 23 10.54 -0.52 2.44
C LYS A 23 11.43 -0.60 1.20
N TYR A 24 12.14 -1.71 1.02
CA TYR A 24 12.96 -1.93 -0.17
C TYR A 24 12.11 -2.10 -1.43
N GLY A 25 10.92 -2.69 -1.32
CA GLY A 25 9.94 -2.79 -2.39
C GLY A 25 9.36 -1.43 -2.80
N ASP A 26 9.02 -0.58 -1.84
CA ASP A 26 8.57 0.79 -2.10
C ASP A 26 9.70 1.62 -2.73
N ASP A 27 10.92 1.57 -2.21
CA ASP A 27 12.09 2.23 -2.80
C ASP A 27 12.39 1.71 -4.22
N LEU A 28 12.17 0.41 -4.48
CA LEU A 28 12.31 -0.19 -5.81
C LEU A 28 11.21 0.29 -6.78
N LEU A 29 9.97 0.46 -6.34
CA LEU A 29 8.90 1.04 -7.16
C LEU A 29 9.01 2.57 -7.29
N ASP A 30 9.93 3.18 -6.54
CA ASP A 30 10.23 4.60 -6.58
C ASP A 30 11.56 4.89 -7.26
N VAL A 31 11.84 4.21 -8.38
CA VAL A 31 12.98 4.52 -9.25
C VAL A 31 12.82 5.91 -9.87
N TYR A 32 13.93 6.59 -10.13
CA TYR A 32 13.98 7.91 -10.78
C TYR A 32 13.03 8.11 -11.99
N PRO A 33 12.95 7.20 -13.01
CA PRO A 33 12.04 7.38 -14.14
C PRO A 33 10.56 7.34 -13.73
N LEU A 34 10.18 6.54 -12.72
CA LEU A 34 8.81 6.48 -12.21
C LEU A 34 8.45 7.76 -11.44
N ARG A 35 9.38 8.29 -10.63
CA ARG A 35 9.20 9.59 -9.96
C ARG A 35 9.04 10.74 -10.95
N ALA A 36 9.92 10.79 -11.96
CA ALA A 36 9.89 11.82 -12.99
C ALA A 36 8.59 11.76 -13.81
N TRP A 37 8.14 10.55 -14.15
CA TRP A 37 6.87 10.33 -14.84
C TRP A 37 5.68 10.78 -13.98
N ARG A 38 5.64 10.42 -12.69
CA ARG A 38 4.61 10.88 -11.73
C ARG A 38 4.59 12.42 -11.62
N ALA A 39 5.74 13.05 -11.45
CA ALA A 39 5.85 14.51 -11.38
C ALA A 39 5.41 15.21 -12.68
N TYR A 40 5.67 14.60 -13.84
CA TYR A 40 5.20 15.12 -15.13
C TYR A 40 3.68 14.97 -15.29
N MET A 41 3.12 13.84 -14.83
CA MET A 41 1.68 13.57 -14.84
C MET A 41 0.90 14.61 -14.02
N GLU A 42 1.44 15.07 -12.90
CA GLU A 42 0.84 16.10 -12.06
C GLU A 42 0.78 17.48 -12.76
N ARG A 43 1.75 17.78 -13.63
CA ARG A 43 1.81 19.05 -14.35
C ARG A 43 0.90 19.10 -15.58
N ASN A 44 0.83 18.01 -16.36
CA ASN A 44 0.03 17.92 -17.59
C ASN A 44 -0.58 16.50 -17.75
N PRO A 45 -1.70 16.20 -17.08
CA PRO A 45 -2.20 14.83 -16.98
C PRO A 45 -2.64 14.26 -18.34
N THR A 46 -3.35 15.05 -19.15
CA THR A 46 -3.90 14.58 -20.43
C THR A 46 -2.80 14.15 -21.40
N GLN A 47 -1.75 14.97 -21.55
CA GLN A 47 -0.64 14.68 -22.46
C GLN A 47 0.16 13.47 -21.98
N CYS A 48 0.44 13.40 -20.68
CA CYS A 48 1.14 12.28 -20.07
C CYS A 48 0.40 10.95 -20.29
N VAL A 49 -0.92 10.92 -20.06
CA VAL A 49 -1.75 9.73 -20.27
C VAL A 49 -1.77 9.32 -21.74
N CYS A 50 -1.93 10.27 -22.68
CA CYS A 50 -1.90 9.97 -24.11
C CYS A 50 -0.57 9.33 -24.54
N VAL A 51 0.56 9.87 -24.11
CA VAL A 51 1.89 9.34 -24.43
C VAL A 51 2.08 7.96 -23.81
N THR A 52 1.72 7.80 -22.54
CA THR A 52 1.84 6.52 -21.81
C THR A 52 0.99 5.43 -22.47
N LEU A 53 -0.26 5.73 -22.82
CA LEU A 53 -1.16 4.78 -23.50
C LEU A 53 -0.66 4.43 -24.89
N SER A 54 -0.10 5.40 -25.63
CA SER A 54 0.46 5.17 -26.96
C SER A 54 1.66 4.21 -26.89
N ILE A 55 2.59 4.44 -25.96
CA ILE A 55 3.74 3.56 -25.73
C ILE A 55 3.27 2.17 -25.30
N TRP A 56 2.31 2.10 -24.37
CA TRP A 56 1.75 0.83 -23.91
C TRP A 56 1.10 0.05 -25.06
N PHE A 57 0.34 0.70 -25.94
CA PHE A 57 -0.28 0.05 -27.11
C PHE A 57 0.76 -0.53 -28.08
N ILE A 58 1.82 0.24 -28.36
CA ILE A 58 2.92 -0.24 -29.22
C ILE A 58 3.57 -1.49 -28.60
N LEU A 59 3.84 -1.44 -27.30
CA LEU A 59 4.44 -2.57 -26.58
C LEU A 59 3.50 -3.78 -26.55
N GLN A 60 2.20 -3.55 -26.33
CA GLN A 60 1.15 -4.57 -26.35
C GLN A 60 1.06 -5.26 -27.71
N LEU A 61 1.14 -4.52 -28.82
CA LEU A 61 1.16 -5.07 -30.17
C LEU A 61 2.44 -5.87 -30.43
N ALA A 62 3.60 -5.38 -29.97
CA ALA A 62 4.87 -6.11 -30.08
C ALA A 62 4.85 -7.45 -29.34
N PHE A 63 4.34 -7.48 -28.10
CA PHE A 63 4.18 -8.73 -27.34
C PHE A 63 3.10 -9.64 -27.91
N ALA A 64 2.03 -9.09 -28.48
CA ALA A 64 1.02 -9.88 -29.18
C ALA A 64 1.61 -10.59 -30.41
N TYR A 65 2.52 -9.94 -31.13
CA TYR A 65 3.25 -10.55 -32.25
C TYR A 65 4.17 -11.70 -31.79
N MET A 66 4.74 -11.61 -30.58
CA MET A 66 5.55 -12.67 -29.97
C MET A 66 4.70 -13.77 -29.31
N GLU A 67 3.39 -13.84 -29.58
CA GLU A 67 2.41 -14.76 -28.96
C GLU A 67 2.30 -14.65 -27.43
N PHE A 68 2.91 -13.63 -26.82
CA PHE A 68 2.95 -13.40 -25.37
C PHE A 68 2.10 -12.21 -24.93
N GLY A 69 1.24 -11.70 -25.82
CA GLY A 69 0.46 -10.48 -25.62
C GLY A 69 -0.44 -10.52 -24.39
N PHE A 70 -1.07 -11.68 -24.12
CA PHE A 70 -1.99 -11.83 -22.99
C PHE A 70 -1.28 -11.75 -21.64
N VAL A 71 -0.09 -12.35 -21.53
CA VAL A 71 0.68 -12.32 -20.29
C VAL A 71 1.17 -10.90 -20.01
N PHE A 72 1.67 -10.20 -21.03
CA PHE A 72 2.03 -8.79 -20.93
C PHE A 72 0.83 -7.94 -20.51
N PHE A 73 -0.35 -8.18 -21.10
CA PHE A 73 -1.57 -7.46 -20.79
C PHE A 73 -1.95 -7.59 -19.30
N ILE A 74 -2.08 -8.83 -18.79
CA ILE A 74 -2.41 -9.08 -17.38
C ILE A 74 -1.37 -8.45 -16.46
N PHE A 75 -0.08 -8.65 -16.75
CA PHE A 75 0.99 -8.10 -15.92
C PHE A 75 0.92 -6.57 -15.89
N SER A 76 0.65 -5.94 -17.04
CA SER A 76 0.49 -4.48 -17.12
C SER A 76 -0.70 -3.96 -16.32
N LEU A 77 -1.83 -4.69 -16.29
CA LEU A 77 -2.99 -4.34 -15.46
C LEU A 77 -2.67 -4.44 -13.96
N LEU A 78 -2.00 -5.53 -13.55
CA LEU A 78 -1.56 -5.70 -12.17
C LEU A 78 -0.60 -4.57 -11.75
N MET A 79 0.37 -4.24 -12.61
CA MET A 79 1.28 -3.12 -12.37
C MET A 79 0.54 -1.78 -12.31
N ALA A 80 -0.47 -1.55 -13.16
CA ALA A 80 -1.27 -0.35 -13.11
C ALA A 80 -2.01 -0.22 -11.77
N VAL A 81 -2.62 -1.30 -11.27
CA VAL A 81 -3.24 -1.31 -9.94
C VAL A 81 -2.21 -1.00 -8.85
N ILE A 82 -1.07 -1.69 -8.83
CA ILE A 82 0.01 -1.50 -7.85
C ILE A 82 0.51 -0.06 -7.83
N LEU A 83 0.72 0.56 -8.99
CA LEU A 83 1.21 1.94 -9.08
C LEU A 83 0.16 2.98 -8.68
N ASN A 84 -1.13 2.62 -8.72
CA ASN A 84 -2.25 3.46 -8.30
C ASN A 84 -2.69 3.20 -6.85
N LEU A 85 -2.10 2.21 -6.16
CA LEU A 85 -2.26 2.05 -4.72
C LEU A 85 -1.56 3.22 -4.03
N GLY A 86 -2.33 4.27 -3.71
CA GLY A 86 -1.86 5.43 -2.98
C GLY A 86 -1.45 5.09 -1.54
N GLN A 87 -0.58 5.92 -0.97
CA GLN A 87 -0.34 5.91 0.46
C GLN A 87 -1.57 6.52 1.15
N ARG A 88 -2.13 5.79 2.12
CA ARG A 88 -3.25 6.30 2.91
C ARG A 88 -2.71 7.18 4.01
N GLU A 89 -3.38 8.30 4.28
CA GLU A 89 -3.05 9.05 5.48
C GLU A 89 -3.42 8.20 6.72
N PRO A 90 -2.59 8.23 7.78
CA PRO A 90 -2.81 7.40 8.97
C PRO A 90 -4.19 7.57 9.62
N ASP A 91 -4.81 8.73 9.43
CA ASP A 91 -6.09 9.11 10.01
C ASP A 91 -7.27 8.97 9.03
N GLU A 92 -7.04 8.48 7.81
CA GLU A 92 -8.12 8.28 6.84
C GLU A 92 -8.93 7.02 7.19
N PRO A 93 -10.27 7.11 7.30
CA PRO A 93 -11.10 5.96 7.63
C PRO A 93 -10.93 4.86 6.57
N SER A 94 -10.77 3.63 7.05
CA SER A 94 -10.72 2.47 6.16
C SER A 94 -12.04 2.34 5.38
N PRO A 95 -12.09 1.74 4.18
CA PRO A 95 -13.33 1.59 3.43
C PRO A 95 -14.30 0.65 4.15
N TYR A 96 -13.77 -0.20 5.05
CA TYR A 96 -14.54 -1.06 5.93
C TYR A 96 -15.22 -0.28 7.06
N SER A 97 -14.79 0.96 7.35
CA SER A 97 -15.45 1.85 8.32
C SER A 97 -16.84 2.29 7.86
N VAL A 98 -17.17 2.18 6.56
CA VAL A 98 -18.52 2.43 6.02
C VAL A 98 -19.57 1.51 6.64
N PHE A 99 -19.16 0.33 7.10
CA PHE A 99 -20.05 -0.62 7.78
C PHE A 99 -20.18 -0.32 9.27
N ASN A 100 -19.42 0.64 9.82
CA ASN A 100 -19.55 1.03 11.21
C ASN A 100 -20.36 2.34 11.32
N PRO A 101 -21.39 2.40 12.21
CA PRO A 101 -22.04 3.66 12.54
C PRO A 101 -20.99 4.72 12.93
N ASN A 102 -21.16 5.95 12.42
CA ASN A 102 -20.22 7.08 12.60
C ASN A 102 -18.79 6.89 12.06
N CYS A 103 -18.52 5.84 11.26
CA CYS A 103 -17.16 5.50 10.79
C CYS A 103 -16.15 5.26 11.94
N GLU A 104 -16.64 5.01 13.15
CA GLU A 104 -15.81 4.78 14.32
C GLU A 104 -15.18 3.37 14.26
N ARG A 105 -14.41 2.97 15.27
CA ARG A 105 -14.01 1.55 15.39
C ARG A 105 -15.17 0.74 15.95
N LEU A 106 -15.35 -0.49 15.47
CA LEU A 106 -16.36 -1.40 16.01
C LEU A 106 -16.06 -1.69 17.50
N LEU A 107 -17.04 -1.41 18.36
CA LEU A 107 -17.01 -1.80 19.77
C LEU A 107 -16.93 -3.33 19.86
N GLY A 108 -15.80 -3.86 20.36
CA GLY A 108 -15.55 -5.30 20.47
C GLY A 108 -14.52 -5.86 19.49
N THR A 109 -14.02 -5.08 18.52
CA THR A 109 -12.73 -5.43 17.89
C THR A 109 -11.65 -5.33 18.96
N LEU A 110 -10.85 -6.39 19.17
CA LEU A 110 -9.73 -6.34 20.10
C LEU A 110 -8.75 -5.25 19.68
N THR A 111 -8.90 -4.06 20.25
CA THR A 111 -7.91 -3.00 20.10
C THR A 111 -6.67 -3.38 20.87
N ALA A 112 -5.51 -2.91 20.39
CA ALA A 112 -4.26 -3.11 21.11
C ALA A 112 -4.38 -2.62 22.56
N GLU A 113 -5.13 -1.55 22.82
CA GLU A 113 -5.38 -1.07 24.18
C GLU A 113 -6.20 -2.05 25.04
N HIS A 114 -7.25 -2.68 24.50
CA HIS A 114 -8.04 -3.69 25.23
C HIS A 114 -7.21 -4.96 25.50
N PHE A 115 -6.46 -5.41 24.50
CA PHE A 115 -5.56 -6.55 24.62
C PHE A 115 -4.45 -6.29 25.66
N GLU A 116 -3.86 -5.10 25.65
CA GLU A 116 -2.87 -4.66 26.64
C GLU A 116 -3.47 -4.59 28.05
N ARG A 117 -4.72 -4.12 28.21
CA ARG A 117 -5.39 -4.12 29.52
C ARG A 117 -5.60 -5.55 30.03
N ASP A 118 -6.14 -6.42 29.18
CA ASP A 118 -6.58 -7.75 29.61
C ASP A 118 -5.40 -8.72 29.82
N LEU A 119 -4.31 -8.59 29.05
CA LEU A 119 -3.11 -9.43 29.22
C LEU A 119 -2.01 -8.82 30.08
N LEU A 120 -1.84 -7.49 30.08
CA LEU A 120 -0.79 -6.81 30.84
C LEU A 120 -1.31 -6.14 32.12
N GLY A 121 -2.62 -6.23 32.41
CA GLY A 121 -3.23 -5.73 33.65
C GLY A 121 -3.15 -4.21 33.81
N ARG A 122 -3.01 -3.48 32.70
CA ARG A 122 -2.73 -2.05 32.73
C ARG A 122 -4.03 -1.25 32.63
N ASN A 123 -4.43 -0.64 33.74
CA ASN A 123 -5.65 0.18 33.83
C ASN A 123 -5.45 1.53 33.12
N VAL A 124 -5.70 1.58 31.80
CA VAL A 124 -5.81 2.83 31.05
C VAL A 124 -7.30 3.18 30.92
N PRO A 125 -7.76 4.32 31.44
CA PRO A 125 -9.15 4.74 31.29
C PRO A 125 -9.46 5.10 29.83
N MET A 126 -10.64 4.68 29.36
CA MET A 126 -11.13 4.99 28.00
C MET A 126 -11.55 6.46 27.93
N PRO A 127 -11.23 7.20 26.85
CA PRO A 127 -11.91 8.45 26.54
C PRO A 127 -13.35 8.21 26.07
#